data_AF-A0A945PLL6-F1
#
_entry.id   AF-A0A945PLL6-F1
#
_cell.length_a   1.000
_cell.length_b   1.000
_cell.length_c   1.000
_cell.angle_alpha   90.00
_cell.angle_beta   90.00
_cell.angle_gamma   90.00
#
_symmetry.space_group_name_H-M   'P 1'
#
loop_
_entity.id
_entity.type
_entity.pdbx_description
1 polymer ?
#
loop_
_entity_poly.entity_id
_entity_poly.type
_entity_poly.pdbx_seq_one_letter_code
_entity_poly.pdbx_strand_id
1 'polypeptide(L)'
;MNIENPYYQITLRNVIGITLFSVLIFVIAGVILVQLDPTIFTPGRALGDRMLWVTFLATGSVIGATAYVVGVRTPMVWGVVGLIRPDARWILIGVATAAALFFVGERMDALLGFGIIENTRANYADSMTTPMGVFLLIAVMGFILPIPLEIYFRGILFNYLGRLLGFEGAVGFSALIYGLTYFNPAIPIYMAYGIIHGAVLAILYARSGSLWTAIAANGALASLILAKIAWG
;
A
#
# COMPACT_ATOMS: atom_id res chain seq x y z
N MET A 1 -17.77 -7.28 -8.39
CA MET A 1 -17.01 -8.36 -9.07
C MET A 1 -17.88 -9.60 -9.05
N ASN A 2 -18.17 -10.20 -10.21
CA ASN A 2 -18.97 -11.42 -10.25
C ASN A 2 -18.09 -12.57 -9.74
N ILE A 3 -18.34 -13.02 -8.51
CA ILE A 3 -17.55 -14.02 -7.78
C ILE A 3 -17.67 -15.43 -8.44
N GLU A 4 -18.46 -15.50 -9.51
CA GLU A 4 -18.91 -16.72 -10.16
C GLU A 4 -18.10 -17.14 -11.39
N ASN A 5 -17.06 -16.41 -11.83
CA ASN A 5 -16.20 -16.94 -12.90
C ASN A 5 -15.31 -18.05 -12.33
N PRO A 6 -15.57 -19.34 -12.63
CA PRO A 6 -14.93 -20.45 -11.95
C PRO A 6 -13.50 -20.71 -12.43
N TYR A 7 -13.05 -20.02 -13.49
CA TYR A 7 -11.82 -20.40 -14.17
C TYR A 7 -10.53 -19.87 -13.53
N TYR A 8 -10.55 -18.78 -12.75
CA TYR A 8 -9.33 -18.30 -12.08
C TYR A 8 -9.59 -17.55 -10.77
N GLN A 9 -9.30 -18.22 -9.66
CA GLN A 9 -9.42 -17.68 -8.30
C GLN A 9 -8.06 -17.68 -7.60
N ILE A 10 -7.80 -16.68 -6.75
CA ILE A 10 -6.61 -16.67 -5.90
C ILE A 10 -6.74 -17.80 -4.86
N THR A 11 -5.84 -18.77 -4.93
CA THR A 11 -5.79 -19.90 -3.99
C THR A 11 -4.81 -19.63 -2.85
N LEU A 12 -4.91 -20.39 -1.75
CA LEU A 12 -3.92 -20.35 -0.66
C LEU A 12 -2.49 -20.58 -1.16
N ARG A 13 -2.31 -21.50 -2.12
CA ARG A 13 -1.01 -21.76 -2.76
C ARG A 13 -0.48 -20.52 -3.48
N ASN A 14 -1.35 -19.71 -4.10
CA ASN A 14 -0.95 -18.46 -4.74
C ASN A 14 -0.52 -17.43 -3.70
N VAL A 15 -1.29 -17.27 -2.60
CA VAL A 15 -0.94 -16.32 -1.53
C VAL A 15 0.42 -16.67 -0.90
N ILE A 16 0.61 -17.94 -0.52
CA ILE A 16 1.87 -18.44 0.03
C ILE A 16 3.00 -18.28 -1.00
N GLY A 17 2.76 -18.70 -2.24
CA GLY A 17 3.74 -18.62 -3.32
C GLY A 17 4.20 -17.19 -3.56
N ILE A 18 3.28 -16.24 -3.71
CA ILE A 18 3.60 -14.82 -3.92
C ILE A 18 4.34 -14.26 -2.72
N THR A 19 3.87 -14.52 -1.50
CA THR A 19 4.53 -14.03 -0.27
C THR A 19 5.98 -14.52 -0.18
N LEU A 20 6.21 -15.83 -0.35
CA LEU A 20 7.55 -16.41 -0.26
C LEU A 20 8.46 -15.93 -1.42
N PHE A 21 7.95 -15.87 -2.65
CA PHE A 21 8.73 -15.37 -3.79
C PHE A 21 9.04 -13.88 -3.65
N SER A 22 8.11 -13.07 -3.15
CA SER A 22 8.37 -11.64 -2.90
C SER A 22 9.47 -11.46 -1.87
N VAL A 23 9.45 -12.22 -0.77
CA VAL A 23 10.52 -12.19 0.23
C VAL A 23 11.85 -12.62 -0.39
N LEU A 24 11.86 -13.71 -1.17
CA LEU A 24 13.06 -14.21 -1.83
C LEU A 24 13.66 -13.16 -2.79
N ILE A 25 12.85 -12.58 -3.68
CA ILE A 25 13.28 -11.53 -4.61
C ILE A 25 13.80 -10.32 -3.83
N PHE A 26 13.09 -9.90 -2.78
CA PHE A 26 13.47 -8.75 -1.96
C PHE A 26 14.84 -8.95 -1.31
N VAL A 27 15.07 -10.13 -0.72
CA VAL A 27 16.35 -10.46 -0.07
C VAL A 27 17.48 -10.56 -1.09
N ILE A 28 17.31 -11.29 -2.18
CA ILE A 28 18.35 -11.46 -3.20
C ILE A 28 18.70 -10.11 -3.84
N ALA A 29 17.69 -9.37 -4.30
CA ALA A 29 17.90 -8.06 -4.93
C ALA A 29 18.50 -7.06 -3.92
N GLY A 30 18.08 -7.10 -2.65
CA GLY A 30 18.66 -6.29 -1.59
C GLY A 30 20.15 -6.61 -1.33
N VAL A 31 20.53 -7.88 -1.29
CA VAL A 31 21.93 -8.29 -1.14
C VAL A 31 22.77 -7.83 -2.32
N ILE A 32 22.29 -8.01 -3.55
CA ILE A 32 22.97 -7.53 -4.76
C ILE A 32 23.14 -6.01 -4.69
N LEU A 33 22.08 -5.29 -4.32
CA LEU A 33 22.10 -3.83 -4.24
C LEU A 33 23.13 -3.33 -3.20
N VAL A 34 23.22 -3.97 -2.04
CA VAL A 34 24.23 -3.65 -1.01
C VAL A 34 25.65 -4.00 -1.47
N GLN A 35 25.83 -5.06 -2.26
CA GLN A 35 27.15 -5.38 -2.83
C GLN A 35 27.60 -4.35 -3.87
N LEU A 36 26.66 -3.83 -4.68
CA LEU A 36 26.94 -2.77 -5.64
C LEU A 36 27.18 -1.42 -4.95
N ASP A 37 26.47 -1.18 -3.85
CA ASP A 37 26.55 0.07 -3.09
C ASP A 37 26.39 -0.19 -1.58
N PRO A 38 27.51 -0.38 -0.86
CA PRO A 38 27.48 -0.70 0.57
C PRO A 38 26.88 0.42 1.44
N THR A 39 26.73 1.63 0.89
CA THR A 39 26.21 2.79 1.63
C THR A 39 24.69 2.93 1.53
N ILE A 40 24.03 2.15 0.66
CA ILE A 40 22.64 2.36 0.25
C ILE A 40 21.61 2.33 1.39
N PHE A 41 21.83 1.53 2.44
CA PHE A 41 20.97 1.46 3.62
C PHE A 41 21.63 1.98 4.90
N THR A 42 22.77 2.67 4.76
CA THR A 42 23.49 3.23 5.91
C THR A 42 22.90 4.56 6.37
N PRO A 43 23.02 4.91 7.68
CA PRO A 43 22.53 6.19 8.18
C PRO A 43 23.14 7.44 7.53
N GLY A 44 24.30 7.30 6.85
CA GLY A 44 24.95 8.40 6.13
C GLY A 44 24.18 8.88 4.89
N ARG A 45 23.17 8.12 4.43
CA ARG A 45 22.29 8.54 3.33
C ARG A 45 21.01 9.20 3.80
N ALA A 46 20.55 10.18 3.02
CA ALA A 46 19.26 10.82 3.22
C ALA A 46 18.16 9.76 3.34
N LEU A 47 17.23 9.95 4.29
CA LEU A 47 16.14 9.01 4.54
C LEU A 47 15.32 8.75 3.27
N GLY A 48 15.03 9.81 2.50
CA GLY A 48 14.29 9.71 1.24
C GLY A 48 14.95 8.79 0.21
N ASP A 49 16.28 8.80 0.08
CA ASP A 49 17.00 7.90 -0.84
C ASP A 49 16.91 6.44 -0.36
N ARG A 50 17.10 6.20 0.94
CA ARG A 50 16.93 4.86 1.54
C ARG A 50 15.51 4.31 1.30
N MET A 51 14.50 5.15 1.53
CA MET A 51 13.10 4.79 1.32
C MET A 51 12.77 4.51 -0.15
N LEU A 52 13.35 5.27 -1.08
CA LEU A 52 13.21 5.04 -2.52
C LEU A 52 13.67 3.62 -2.88
N TRP A 53 14.86 3.23 -2.45
CA TRP A 53 15.41 1.90 -2.75
C TRP A 53 14.62 0.77 -2.09
N VAL A 54 14.26 0.90 -0.81
CA VAL A 54 13.41 -0.10 -0.15
C VAL A 54 12.06 -0.24 -0.86
N THR A 55 11.46 0.89 -1.28
CA THR A 55 10.17 0.87 -1.96
C THR A 55 10.28 0.28 -3.36
N PHE A 56 11.35 0.54 -4.11
CA PHE A 56 11.60 -0.10 -5.39
C PHE A 56 11.81 -1.60 -5.25
N LEU A 57 12.59 -2.04 -4.26
CA LEU A 57 12.76 -3.45 -3.96
C LEU A 57 11.43 -4.10 -3.61
N ALA A 58 10.65 -3.51 -2.70
CA ALA A 58 9.33 -4.03 -2.33
C ALA A 58 8.37 -4.10 -3.52
N THR A 59 8.34 -3.04 -4.34
CA THR A 59 7.49 -2.94 -5.53
C THR A 59 7.86 -3.99 -6.57
N GLY A 60 9.15 -4.06 -6.93
CA GLY A 60 9.67 -5.04 -7.88
C GLY A 60 9.43 -6.47 -7.41
N SER A 61 9.61 -6.74 -6.12
CA SER A 61 9.40 -8.06 -5.52
C SER A 61 7.93 -8.50 -5.54
N VAL A 62 7.00 -7.61 -5.21
CA VAL A 62 5.56 -7.93 -5.23
C VAL A 62 5.08 -8.10 -6.67
N ILE A 63 5.43 -7.19 -7.57
CA ILE A 63 5.03 -7.27 -8.99
C ILE A 63 5.65 -8.51 -9.64
N GLY A 64 6.94 -8.75 -9.45
CA GLY A 64 7.67 -9.88 -10.02
C GLY A 64 7.15 -11.23 -9.51
N ALA A 65 6.94 -11.36 -8.20
CA ALA A 65 6.37 -12.59 -7.63
C ALA A 65 4.92 -12.82 -8.09
N THR A 66 4.11 -11.76 -8.16
CA THR A 66 2.73 -11.86 -8.66
C THR A 66 2.71 -12.28 -10.12
N ALA A 67 3.50 -11.62 -10.98
CA ALA A 67 3.65 -11.95 -12.39
C ALA A 67 4.12 -13.40 -12.59
N TYR A 68 5.08 -13.86 -11.79
CA TYR A 68 5.58 -15.22 -11.88
C TYR A 68 4.54 -16.25 -11.43
N VAL A 69 3.97 -16.11 -10.23
CA VAL A 69 3.09 -17.12 -9.63
C VAL A 69 1.72 -17.17 -10.34
N VAL A 70 1.18 -16.02 -10.74
CA VAL A 70 -0.10 -15.93 -11.46
C VAL A 70 0.11 -16.10 -12.96
N GLY A 71 1.12 -15.46 -13.54
CA GLY A 71 1.32 -15.42 -14.99
C GLY A 71 1.84 -16.71 -15.62
N VAL A 72 2.56 -17.55 -14.87
CA VAL A 72 2.94 -18.90 -15.34
C VAL A 72 1.72 -19.82 -15.48
N ARG A 73 0.56 -19.45 -14.92
CA ARG A 73 -0.63 -20.33 -14.84
C ARG A 73 -1.88 -19.76 -15.50
N THR A 74 -1.87 -18.51 -15.95
CA THR A 74 -3.09 -17.83 -16.41
C THR A 74 -2.81 -16.86 -17.58
N PRO A 75 -3.53 -16.98 -18.72
CA PRO A 75 -3.37 -16.05 -19.85
C PRO A 75 -3.85 -14.61 -19.57
N MET A 76 -4.69 -14.38 -18.54
CA MET A 76 -5.13 -13.05 -18.08
C MET A 76 -4.44 -12.63 -16.77
N VAL A 77 -3.11 -12.54 -16.80
CA VAL A 77 -2.21 -12.37 -15.62
C VAL A 77 -2.67 -11.29 -14.64
N TRP A 78 -3.04 -10.11 -15.15
CA TRP A 78 -3.26 -8.91 -14.33
C TRP A 78 -4.73 -8.65 -13.99
N GLY A 79 -5.66 -9.15 -14.81
CA GLY A 79 -7.09 -9.04 -14.54
C GLY A 79 -7.51 -9.82 -13.29
N VAL A 80 -6.84 -10.94 -13.01
CA VAL A 80 -7.10 -11.81 -11.84
C VAL A 80 -6.87 -11.08 -10.52
N VAL A 81 -5.85 -10.21 -10.46
CA VAL A 81 -5.58 -9.39 -9.28
C VAL A 81 -6.37 -8.09 -9.28
N GLY A 82 -7.20 -7.82 -10.29
CA GLY A 82 -8.03 -6.63 -10.37
C GLY A 82 -7.35 -5.40 -11.00
N LEU A 83 -6.22 -5.55 -11.70
CA LEU A 83 -5.66 -4.49 -12.54
C LEU A 83 -6.48 -4.35 -13.84
N ILE A 84 -7.71 -3.88 -13.68
CA ILE A 84 -8.68 -3.65 -14.74
C ILE A 84 -8.90 -2.14 -14.82
N ARG A 85 -8.97 -1.59 -16.03
CA ARG A 85 -9.18 -0.14 -16.24
C ARG A 85 -10.46 0.32 -15.51
N PRO A 86 -10.38 1.30 -14.58
CA PRO A 86 -11.56 1.80 -13.89
C PRO A 86 -12.31 2.82 -14.75
N ASP A 87 -13.60 2.99 -14.47
CA ASP A 87 -14.31 4.20 -14.88
C ASP A 87 -13.74 5.42 -14.14
N ALA A 88 -13.67 6.57 -14.81
CA ALA A 88 -13.14 7.81 -14.22
C ALA A 88 -13.86 8.21 -12.92
N ARG A 89 -15.18 7.94 -12.82
CA ARG A 89 -15.97 8.16 -11.60
C ARG A 89 -15.39 7.46 -10.37
N TRP A 90 -14.83 6.26 -10.53
CA TRP A 90 -14.28 5.50 -9.41
C TRP A 90 -12.95 6.08 -8.94
N ILE A 91 -12.13 6.62 -9.85
CA ILE A 91 -10.94 7.39 -9.47
C ILE A 91 -11.36 8.62 -8.66
N LEU A 92 -12.36 9.38 -9.12
CA LEU A 92 -12.86 10.55 -8.40
C LEU A 92 -13.41 10.19 -7.01
N ILE A 93 -14.22 9.13 -6.91
CA ILE A 93 -14.72 8.62 -5.62
C ILE A 93 -13.56 8.21 -4.71
N GLY A 94 -12.55 7.51 -5.24
CA GLY A 94 -11.37 7.11 -4.46
C GLY A 94 -10.61 8.32 -3.90
N VAL A 95 -10.33 9.32 -4.74
CA VAL A 95 -9.64 10.56 -4.32
C VAL A 95 -10.49 11.37 -3.33
N ALA A 96 -11.79 11.50 -3.56
CA ALA A 96 -12.70 12.19 -2.64
C ALA A 96 -12.80 11.47 -1.29
N THR A 97 -12.83 10.14 -1.30
CA THR A 97 -12.81 9.31 -0.08
C THR A 97 -11.51 9.50 0.69
N ALA A 98 -10.37 9.54 -0.01
CA ALA A 98 -9.07 9.82 0.59
C ALA A 98 -9.02 11.21 1.24
N ALA A 99 -9.55 12.23 0.58
CA ALA A 99 -9.66 13.58 1.15
C ALA A 99 -10.56 13.60 2.39
N ALA A 100 -11.71 12.93 2.35
CA ALA A 100 -12.60 12.82 3.51
C ALA A 100 -11.91 12.13 4.70
N LEU A 101 -11.23 11.01 4.46
CA LEU A 101 -10.44 10.30 5.47
C LEU A 101 -9.35 11.19 6.06
N PHE A 102 -8.63 11.92 5.21
CA PHE A 102 -7.59 12.84 5.64
C PHE A 102 -8.14 13.93 6.56
N PHE A 103 -9.17 14.68 6.16
CA PHE A 103 -9.69 15.79 6.97
C PHE A 103 -10.36 15.31 8.26
N VAL A 104 -11.06 14.17 8.23
CA VAL A 104 -11.62 13.57 9.44
C VAL A 104 -10.50 13.12 10.38
N GLY A 105 -9.47 12.45 9.85
CA GLY A 105 -8.34 11.98 10.64
C GLY A 105 -7.50 13.11 11.23
N GLU A 106 -7.20 14.15 10.45
CA GLU A 106 -6.51 15.36 10.92
C GLU A 106 -7.32 16.02 12.05
N ARG A 107 -8.63 16.18 11.87
CA ARG A 107 -9.49 16.79 12.90
C ARG A 107 -9.52 15.95 14.17
N MET A 108 -9.58 14.62 14.05
CA MET A 108 -9.54 13.71 15.19
C MET A 108 -8.19 13.74 15.90
N ASP A 109 -7.08 13.74 15.17
CA ASP A 109 -5.73 13.89 15.72
C ASP A 109 -5.60 15.18 16.53
N ALA A 110 -6.09 16.30 15.98
CA ALA A 110 -6.07 17.61 16.64
C ALA A 110 -6.98 17.67 17.89
N LEU A 111 -8.16 17.05 17.87
CA LEU A 111 -9.11 17.07 18.99
C LEU A 111 -8.69 16.16 20.13
N LEU A 112 -8.12 14.99 19.81
CA LEU A 112 -7.82 13.95 20.78
C LEU A 112 -6.35 13.93 21.19
N GLY A 113 -5.51 14.73 20.52
CA GLY A 113 -4.09 14.87 20.83
C GLY A 113 -3.30 13.59 20.61
N PHE A 114 -3.62 12.81 19.57
CA PHE A 114 -2.94 11.53 19.31
C PHE A 114 -1.49 11.71 18.86
N GLY A 115 -1.14 12.87 18.30
CA GLY A 115 0.22 13.19 17.86
C GLY A 115 0.64 12.47 16.58
N ILE A 116 -0.33 12.02 15.76
CA ILE A 116 -0.05 11.26 14.53
C ILE A 116 0.67 12.14 13.51
N ILE A 117 0.12 13.33 13.23
CA ILE A 117 0.71 14.26 12.26
C ILE A 117 2.09 14.73 12.73
N GLU A 118 2.24 15.05 14.03
CA GLU A 118 3.51 15.50 14.58
C GLU A 118 4.57 14.41 14.56
N ASN A 119 4.24 13.18 14.95
CA ASN A 119 5.17 12.06 14.86
C ASN A 119 5.54 11.74 13.41
N THR A 120 4.58 11.83 12.49
CA THR A 120 4.85 11.65 11.07
C THR A 120 5.79 12.73 10.55
N ARG A 121 5.59 13.99 10.96
CA ARG A 121 6.51 15.11 10.63
C ARG A 121 7.91 14.84 11.18
N ALA A 122 8.03 14.44 12.45
CA ALA A 122 9.31 14.12 13.08
C ALA A 122 10.04 12.97 12.37
N ASN A 123 9.32 11.90 11.99
CA ASN A 123 9.90 10.75 11.29
C ASN A 123 10.47 11.09 9.90
N TYR A 124 10.01 12.18 9.29
CA TYR A 124 10.39 12.59 7.94
C TYR A 124 11.06 13.96 7.86
N ALA A 125 11.42 14.55 9.02
CA ALA A 125 11.93 15.92 9.11
C ALA A 125 13.16 16.15 8.22
N ASP A 126 14.12 15.22 8.24
CA ASP A 126 15.34 15.29 7.42
C ASP A 126 15.02 15.41 5.92
N SER A 127 14.04 14.65 5.45
CA SER A 127 13.61 14.65 4.05
C SER A 127 12.79 15.88 3.68
N MET A 128 12.27 16.65 4.65
CA MET A 128 11.50 17.87 4.39
C MET A 128 12.35 19.14 4.32
N THR A 129 13.64 19.05 4.67
CA THR A 129 14.55 20.20 4.66
C THR A 129 14.84 20.74 3.26
N THR A 130 14.61 19.95 2.20
CA THR A 130 14.90 20.33 0.82
C THR A 130 13.70 20.06 -0.11
N PRO A 131 13.48 20.90 -1.14
CA PRO A 131 12.42 20.65 -2.13
C PRO A 131 12.54 19.29 -2.82
N MET A 132 13.77 18.85 -3.10
CA MET A 132 14.02 17.53 -3.68
C MET A 132 13.61 16.40 -2.72
N GLY A 133 13.91 16.52 -1.44
CA GLY A 133 13.51 15.53 -0.44
C GLY A 133 11.99 15.41 -0.30
N VAL A 134 11.27 16.54 -0.30
CA VAL A 134 9.80 16.56 -0.32
C VAL A 134 9.24 15.91 -1.58
N PHE A 135 9.79 16.27 -2.74
CA PHE A 135 9.41 15.65 -4.02
C PHE A 135 9.60 14.14 -4.01
N LEU A 136 10.76 13.65 -3.54
CA LEU A 136 11.04 12.22 -3.44
C LEU A 136 10.08 11.51 -2.48
N LEU A 137 9.78 12.09 -1.32
CA LEU A 137 8.80 11.51 -0.39
C LEU A 137 7.42 11.36 -1.05
N ILE A 138 6.95 12.41 -1.73
CA ILE A 138 5.66 12.39 -2.42
C ILE A 138 5.67 11.35 -3.55
N ALA A 139 6.71 11.32 -4.38
CA ALA A 139 6.85 10.33 -5.44
C ALA A 139 6.79 8.90 -4.89
N VAL A 140 7.53 8.62 -3.82
CA VAL A 140 7.65 7.27 -3.26
C VAL A 140 6.38 6.87 -2.51
N MET A 141 5.92 7.66 -1.54
CA MET A 141 4.79 7.30 -0.69
C MET A 141 3.43 7.51 -1.39
N GLY A 142 3.33 8.54 -2.24
CA GLY A 142 2.09 8.90 -2.93
C GLY A 142 1.84 8.11 -4.21
N PHE A 143 2.88 7.61 -4.90
CA PHE A 143 2.70 6.98 -6.20
C PHE A 143 3.29 5.57 -6.30
N ILE A 144 4.49 5.33 -5.76
CA ILE A 144 5.16 4.03 -5.93
C ILE A 144 4.67 3.02 -4.89
N LEU A 145 4.74 3.35 -3.61
CA LEU A 145 4.40 2.47 -2.49
C LEU A 145 2.94 1.95 -2.50
N PRO A 146 1.93 2.74 -2.90
CA PRO A 146 0.56 2.24 -2.96
C PRO A 146 0.38 1.03 -3.90
N ILE A 147 1.16 0.95 -4.98
CA ILE A 147 1.01 -0.10 -6.00
C ILE A 147 1.21 -1.51 -5.40
N PRO A 148 2.37 -1.87 -4.82
CA PRO A 148 2.55 -3.20 -4.25
C PRO A 148 1.64 -3.46 -3.05
N LEU A 149 1.34 -2.44 -2.25
CA LEU A 149 0.39 -2.58 -1.14
C LEU A 149 -0.98 -3.02 -1.66
N GLU A 150 -1.55 -2.30 -2.64
CA GLU A 150 -2.88 -2.65 -3.13
C GLU A 150 -2.90 -3.96 -3.92
N ILE A 151 -1.84 -4.27 -4.69
CA ILE A 151 -1.71 -5.59 -5.34
C ILE A 151 -1.76 -6.70 -4.29
N TYR A 152 -1.00 -6.58 -3.21
CA TYR A 152 -0.95 -7.62 -2.17
C TYR A 152 -2.24 -7.69 -1.37
N PHE A 153 -2.67 -6.56 -0.78
CA PHE A 153 -3.78 -6.56 0.16
C PHE A 153 -5.14 -6.74 -0.53
N ARG A 154 -5.38 -6.10 -1.68
CA ARG A 154 -6.68 -6.12 -2.36
C ARG A 154 -6.69 -7.16 -3.48
N GLY A 155 -5.63 -7.20 -4.28
CA GLY A 155 -5.55 -8.10 -5.42
C GLY A 155 -5.33 -9.56 -5.04
N ILE A 156 -4.63 -9.83 -3.94
CA ILE A 156 -4.26 -11.20 -3.53
C ILE A 156 -5.01 -11.60 -2.25
N LEU A 157 -4.73 -10.92 -1.14
CA LEU A 157 -5.22 -11.31 0.18
C LEU A 157 -6.74 -11.18 0.30
N PHE A 158 -7.30 -10.02 -0.05
CA PHE A 158 -8.75 -9.79 -0.01
C PHE A 158 -9.51 -10.77 -0.93
N ASN A 159 -9.05 -10.98 -2.16
CA ASN A 159 -9.70 -11.92 -3.08
C ASN A 159 -9.66 -13.37 -2.55
N TYR A 160 -8.55 -13.79 -1.92
CA TYR A 160 -8.46 -15.09 -1.25
C TYR A 160 -9.42 -15.20 -0.06
N LEU A 161 -9.42 -14.20 0.83
CA LEU A 161 -10.28 -14.16 2.01
C LEU A 161 -11.76 -14.07 1.63
N GLY A 162 -12.11 -13.37 0.55
CA GLY A 162 -13.48 -13.26 0.03
C GLY A 162 -14.08 -14.61 -0.33
N ARG A 163 -13.24 -15.53 -0.83
CA ARG A 163 -13.64 -16.91 -1.07
C ARG A 163 -13.82 -17.71 0.22
N LEU A 164 -12.96 -17.50 1.19
CA LEU A 164 -12.92 -18.29 2.42
C LEU A 164 -13.98 -17.86 3.44
N LEU A 165 -14.21 -16.55 3.56
CA LEU A 165 -14.94 -15.93 4.67
C LEU A 165 -16.08 -15.00 4.19
N GLY A 166 -16.30 -14.89 2.88
CA GLY A 166 -17.24 -13.93 2.31
C GLY A 166 -16.74 -12.49 2.35
N PHE A 167 -17.58 -11.56 1.90
CA PHE A 167 -17.22 -10.15 1.77
C PHE A 167 -16.83 -9.50 3.11
N GLU A 168 -17.65 -9.69 4.14
CA GLU A 168 -17.43 -9.07 5.46
C GLU A 168 -16.13 -9.57 6.11
N GLY A 169 -15.89 -10.89 6.05
CA GLY A 169 -14.65 -11.47 6.53
C GLY A 169 -13.44 -10.99 5.72
N ALA A 170 -13.55 -10.85 4.41
CA ALA A 170 -12.48 -10.31 3.57
C ALA A 170 -12.14 -8.87 3.93
N VAL A 171 -13.15 -8.00 4.10
CA VAL A 171 -12.93 -6.61 4.55
C VAL A 171 -12.26 -6.62 5.92
N GLY A 172 -12.82 -7.31 6.91
CA GLY A 172 -12.30 -7.31 8.28
C GLY A 172 -10.87 -7.84 8.40
N PHE A 173 -10.59 -9.04 7.88
CA PHE A 173 -9.28 -9.66 8.02
C PHE A 173 -8.20 -8.99 7.15
N SER A 174 -8.52 -8.57 5.92
CA SER A 174 -7.54 -7.84 5.11
C SER A 174 -7.21 -6.46 5.69
N ALA A 175 -8.22 -5.77 6.24
CA ALA A 175 -8.04 -4.50 6.93
C ALA A 175 -7.22 -4.63 8.21
N LEU A 176 -7.45 -5.70 8.99
CA LEU A 176 -6.68 -5.98 10.19
C LEU A 176 -5.20 -6.22 9.86
N ILE A 177 -4.91 -7.10 8.89
CA ILE A 177 -3.53 -7.40 8.49
C ILE A 177 -2.85 -6.16 7.89
N TYR A 178 -3.59 -5.34 7.14
CA TYR A 178 -3.09 -4.05 6.64
C TYR A 178 -2.80 -3.09 7.79
N GLY A 179 -3.70 -2.94 8.77
CA GLY A 179 -3.50 -2.05 9.91
C GLY A 179 -2.30 -2.44 10.79
N LEU A 180 -2.01 -3.75 10.91
CA LEU A 180 -0.81 -4.23 11.61
C LEU A 180 0.50 -3.69 11.01
N THR A 181 0.53 -3.34 9.72
CA THR A 181 1.74 -2.74 9.11
C THR A 181 1.98 -1.30 9.56
N TYR A 182 1.01 -0.69 10.24
CA TYR A 182 1.08 0.67 10.81
C TYR A 182 1.30 0.64 12.33
N PHE A 183 1.59 -0.52 12.91
CA PHE A 183 1.86 -0.60 14.35
C PHE A 183 3.09 0.23 14.73
N ASN A 184 2.87 1.22 15.57
CA ASN A 184 3.91 2.05 16.15
C ASN A 184 3.78 2.01 17.68
N PRO A 185 4.78 1.48 18.42
CA PRO A 185 4.73 1.43 19.88
C PRO A 185 4.55 2.80 20.54
N ALA A 186 5.06 3.88 19.93
CA ALA A 186 4.91 5.24 20.43
C ALA A 186 3.50 5.80 20.21
N ILE A 187 2.80 5.34 19.17
CA ILE A 187 1.44 5.78 18.80
C ILE A 187 0.60 4.56 18.40
N PRO A 188 0.12 3.75 19.35
CA PRO A 188 -0.62 2.52 19.04
C PRO A 188 -1.91 2.76 18.26
N ILE A 189 -2.52 3.94 18.43
CA ILE A 189 -3.73 4.35 17.70
C ILE A 189 -3.50 4.43 16.19
N TYR A 190 -2.24 4.55 15.73
CA TYR A 190 -1.91 4.55 14.30
C TYR A 190 -2.30 3.23 13.61
N MET A 191 -2.26 2.11 14.34
CA MET A 191 -2.76 0.83 13.87
C MET A 191 -4.27 0.89 13.59
N ALA A 192 -5.06 1.51 14.48
CA ALA A 192 -6.50 1.64 14.31
C ALA A 192 -6.86 2.49 13.08
N TYR A 193 -6.11 3.58 12.83
CA TYR A 193 -6.22 4.34 11.58
C TYR A 193 -5.91 3.47 10.36
N GLY A 194 -4.83 2.68 10.42
CA GLY A 194 -4.49 1.70 9.39
C GLY A 194 -5.62 0.71 9.12
N ILE A 195 -6.30 0.19 10.15
CA ILE A 195 -7.45 -0.72 10.00
C ILE A 195 -8.60 -0.03 9.27
N ILE A 196 -8.96 1.19 9.66
CA ILE A 196 -10.05 1.95 9.03
C ILE A 196 -9.74 2.21 7.55
N HIS A 197 -8.54 2.70 7.24
CA HIS A 197 -8.09 2.90 5.86
C HIS A 197 -8.08 1.58 5.09
N GLY A 198 -7.60 0.53 5.74
CA GLY A 198 -7.61 -0.86 5.30
C GLY A 198 -8.97 -1.27 4.74
N ALA A 199 -9.99 -1.11 5.57
CA ALA A 199 -11.37 -1.46 5.28
C ALA A 199 -11.97 -0.60 4.16
N VAL A 200 -11.76 0.72 4.20
CA VAL A 200 -12.29 1.64 3.17
C VAL A 200 -11.73 1.30 1.79
N LEU A 201 -10.42 1.07 1.68
CA LEU A 201 -9.78 0.67 0.42
C LEU A 201 -10.28 -0.69 -0.08
N ALA A 202 -10.54 -1.65 0.83
CA ALA A 202 -11.15 -2.93 0.47
C ALA A 202 -12.57 -2.76 -0.09
N ILE A 203 -13.39 -1.89 0.53
CA ILE A 203 -14.73 -1.56 0.06
C ILE A 203 -14.66 -0.87 -1.31
N LEU A 204 -13.79 0.12 -1.48
CA LEU A 204 -13.59 0.82 -2.76
C LEU A 204 -13.23 -0.16 -3.88
N TYR A 205 -12.26 -1.04 -3.62
CA TYR A 205 -11.86 -2.09 -4.56
C TYR A 205 -13.01 -3.03 -4.90
N ALA A 206 -13.75 -3.52 -3.91
CA ALA A 206 -14.86 -4.44 -4.14
C ALA A 206 -16.00 -3.82 -4.97
N ARG A 207 -16.27 -2.53 -4.75
CA ARG A 207 -17.31 -1.76 -5.45
C ARG A 207 -16.90 -1.38 -6.86
N SER A 208 -15.65 -0.96 -7.07
CA SER A 208 -15.15 -0.57 -8.39
C SER A 208 -14.72 -1.76 -9.26
N GLY A 209 -14.35 -2.88 -8.64
CA GLY A 209 -13.72 -4.02 -9.32
C GLY A 209 -12.33 -3.72 -9.87
N SER A 210 -11.69 -2.61 -9.45
CA SER A 210 -10.43 -2.13 -9.99
C SER A 210 -9.47 -1.71 -8.90
N LEU A 211 -8.26 -2.28 -8.92
CA LEU A 211 -7.16 -1.89 -8.05
C LEU A 211 -6.75 -0.44 -8.24
N TRP A 212 -6.87 0.12 -9.44
CA TRP A 212 -6.51 1.51 -9.71
C TRP A 212 -7.32 2.49 -8.85
N THR A 213 -8.54 2.11 -8.45
CA THR A 213 -9.35 2.91 -7.52
C THR A 213 -8.74 2.95 -6.13
N ALA A 214 -8.33 1.79 -5.60
CA ALA A 214 -7.69 1.70 -4.29
C ALA A 214 -6.28 2.33 -4.31
N ILE A 215 -5.51 2.13 -5.39
CA ILE A 215 -4.18 2.72 -5.57
C ILE A 215 -4.29 4.25 -5.56
N ALA A 216 -5.24 4.82 -6.32
CA ALA A 216 -5.46 6.26 -6.34
C ALA A 216 -5.89 6.80 -4.97
N ALA A 217 -6.79 6.11 -4.26
CA ALA A 217 -7.23 6.52 -2.93
C ALA A 217 -6.08 6.48 -1.89
N ASN A 218 -5.32 5.38 -1.85
CA ASN A 218 -4.20 5.21 -0.93
C ASN A 218 -3.09 6.25 -1.24
N GLY A 219 -2.74 6.42 -2.52
CA GLY A 219 -1.77 7.43 -2.95
C GLY A 219 -2.19 8.86 -2.69
N ALA A 220 -3.46 9.20 -2.90
CA ALA A 220 -4.00 10.52 -2.60
C ALA A 220 -3.96 10.81 -1.09
N LEU A 221 -4.34 9.84 -0.26
CA LEU A 221 -4.28 9.96 1.20
C LEU A 221 -2.84 10.21 1.67
N ALA A 222 -1.88 9.40 1.21
CA ALA A 222 -0.47 9.58 1.52
C ALA A 222 0.03 10.96 1.09
N SER A 223 -0.34 11.40 -0.12
CA SER A 223 0.05 12.71 -0.65
C SER A 223 -0.52 13.87 0.17
N LEU A 224 -1.77 13.78 0.65
CA LEU A 224 -2.38 14.79 1.51
C LEU A 224 -1.71 14.88 2.87
N ILE A 225 -1.39 13.73 3.48
CA ILE A 225 -0.63 13.67 4.74
C ILE A 225 0.75 14.33 4.55
N LEU A 226 1.47 13.96 3.49
CA LEU A 226 2.78 14.53 3.17
C LEU A 226 2.71 16.04 2.90
N ALA A 227 1.69 16.50 2.19
CA ALA A 227 1.49 17.93 1.96
C ALA A 227 1.23 18.68 3.27
N LYS A 228 0.42 18.10 4.17
CA LYS A 228 0.14 18.69 5.48
C LYS A 228 1.40 18.85 6.32
N ILE A 229 2.25 17.83 6.39
CA ILE A 229 3.49 17.89 7.18
C ILE A 229 4.60 18.72 6.52
N ALA A 230 4.54 18.95 5.19
CA ALA A 230 5.50 19.80 4.49
C ALA A 230 5.14 21.29 4.57
N TRP A 231 3.85 21.66 4.56
CA TRP A 231 3.42 23.06 4.40
C TRP A 231 2.35 23.55 5.39
N GLY A 232 1.77 22.66 6.20
CA GLY A 232 0.79 23.02 7.24
C GLY A 232 1.36 22.86 8.63
#